data_AF-A0A8C4MW19-F1
#
_entry.id   AF-A0A8C4MW19-F1
#
_cell.length_a   1.000
_cell.length_b   1.000
_cell.length_c   1.000
_cell.angle_alpha   90.00
_cell.angle_beta   90.00
_cell.angle_gamma   90.00
#
_symmetry.space_group_name_H-M   'P 1'
#
loop_
_entity.id
_entity.type
_entity.pdbx_description
1 polymer ?
#
loop_
_entity_poly.entity_id
_entity_poly.type
_entity_poly.pdbx_seq_one_letter_code
_entity_poly.pdbx_strand_id
1 'polypeptide(L)'
;MLRRKPTRLELKLDDIEEFESIRKDLENRKKQKEDVEVVGGSDGEGAIGLSSDPKSREQMINDRIGYKPQPKPNNRSSQFGSFEF
;
A
#
# COMPACT_ATOMS: atom_id res chain seq x y z
N MET A 1 -2.30 -15.61 -52.46
CA MET A 1 -0.98 -15.13 -51.98
C MET A 1 -0.70 -15.77 -50.64
N LEU A 2 0.49 -16.35 -50.44
CA LEU A 2 0.87 -16.97 -49.16
C LEU A 2 1.38 -15.91 -48.18
N ARG A 3 0.88 -15.91 -46.95
CA ARG A 3 1.30 -14.98 -45.89
C ARG A 3 2.36 -15.61 -45.00
N ARG A 4 3.40 -14.84 -44.65
CA ARG A 4 4.41 -15.26 -43.65
C ARG A 4 3.86 -15.19 -42.23
N LYS A 5 4.57 -15.83 -41.30
CA LYS A 5 4.25 -15.75 -39.87
C LYS A 5 4.63 -14.36 -39.30
N PRO A 6 3.89 -13.87 -38.29
CA PRO A 6 4.25 -12.65 -37.57
C PRO A 6 5.62 -12.76 -36.90
N THR A 7 6.29 -11.64 -36.74
CA THR A 7 7.59 -11.56 -36.06
C THR A 7 7.39 -11.67 -34.54
N ARG A 8 8.17 -12.54 -33.89
CA ARG A 8 8.26 -12.62 -32.43
C ARG A 8 9.45 -11.78 -31.96
N LEU A 9 9.23 -10.94 -30.95
CA LEU A 9 10.30 -10.18 -30.30
C LEU A 9 11.00 -11.08 -29.27
N GLU A 10 12.33 -10.95 -29.18
CA GLU A 10 13.17 -11.71 -28.26
C GLU A 10 13.98 -10.74 -27.42
N LEU A 11 14.14 -11.04 -26.13
CA LEU A 11 14.94 -10.21 -25.23
C LEU A 11 16.43 -10.29 -25.57
N LYS A 12 17.11 -9.16 -25.43
CA LYS A 12 18.51 -8.97 -25.77
C LYS A 12 19.28 -8.40 -24.57
N LEU A 13 20.61 -8.31 -24.71
CA LEU A 13 21.46 -7.80 -23.64
C LEU A 13 21.33 -6.28 -23.47
N ASP A 14 21.00 -5.59 -24.54
CA ASP A 14 20.64 -4.17 -24.60
C ASP A 14 19.44 -3.83 -23.71
N ASP A 15 18.48 -4.74 -23.54
CA ASP A 15 17.32 -4.54 -22.65
C ASP A 15 17.73 -4.43 -21.16
N ILE A 16 18.94 -4.88 -20.79
CA ILE A 16 19.47 -4.76 -19.43
C ILE A 16 19.74 -3.30 -19.08
N GLU A 17 20.17 -2.49 -20.06
CA GLU A 17 20.46 -1.07 -19.84
C GLU A 17 19.18 -0.29 -19.47
N GLU A 18 18.05 -0.65 -20.07
CA GLU A 18 16.73 -0.10 -19.71
C GLU A 18 16.40 -0.42 -18.24
N PHE A 19 16.61 -1.67 -17.82
CA PHE A 19 16.39 -2.07 -16.43
C PHE A 19 17.29 -1.32 -15.45
N GLU A 20 18.59 -1.21 -15.74
CA GLU A 20 19.54 -0.51 -14.86
C GLU A 20 19.20 0.98 -14.75
N SER A 21 18.70 1.62 -15.81
CA SER A 21 18.24 3.02 -15.75
C SER A 21 17.07 3.19 -14.77
N ILE A 22 16.05 2.33 -14.86
CA ILE A 22 14.86 2.37 -13.99
C ILE A 22 15.25 2.08 -12.54
N ARG A 23 16.12 1.08 -12.34
CA ARG A 23 16.65 0.72 -11.02
C ARG A 23 17.39 1.88 -10.37
N LYS A 24 18.28 2.53 -11.13
CA LYS A 24 19.04 3.70 -10.68
C LYS A 24 18.13 4.88 -10.34
N ASP A 25 17.09 5.14 -11.13
CA ASP A 25 16.13 6.20 -10.85
C ASP A 25 15.29 5.92 -9.60
N LEU A 26 14.97 4.65 -9.33
CA LEU A 26 14.31 4.24 -8.08
C LEU A 26 15.25 4.39 -6.88
N GLU A 27 16.51 4.00 -7.02
CA GLU A 27 17.53 4.18 -5.97
C GLU A 27 17.80 5.67 -5.69
N ASN A 28 17.89 6.50 -6.72
CA ASN A 28 18.10 7.94 -6.57
C ASN A 28 16.89 8.62 -5.89
N ARG A 29 15.66 8.18 -6.19
CA ARG A 29 14.47 8.65 -5.47
C ARG A 29 14.45 8.20 -4.01
N LYS A 30 14.95 6.99 -3.70
CA LYS A 30 15.16 6.54 -2.31
C LYS A 30 16.21 7.41 -1.59
N LYS A 31 17.32 7.76 -2.26
CA LYS A 31 18.41 8.59 -1.69
C LYS A 31 18.02 10.06 -1.50
N GLN A 32 17.29 10.66 -2.44
CA GLN A 32 16.75 12.02 -2.27
C GLN A 32 15.65 12.09 -1.19
N LYS A 33 14.99 10.96 -0.88
CA LYS A 33 14.17 10.84 0.32
C LYS A 33 15.00 10.70 1.59
N GLU A 34 16.22 10.17 1.54
CA GLU A 34 17.03 9.89 2.75
C GLU A 34 17.62 11.15 3.40
N ASP A 35 17.90 12.22 2.65
CA ASP A 35 18.26 13.53 3.23
C ASP A 35 17.07 14.24 3.91
N VAL A 36 15.85 13.68 3.82
CA VAL A 36 14.61 14.25 4.42
C VAL A 36 13.81 13.25 5.27
N GLU A 37 13.98 11.93 5.14
CA GLU A 37 13.15 10.92 5.79
C GLU A 37 13.97 9.79 6.42
N VAL A 38 14.22 9.95 7.71
CA VAL A 38 14.52 8.92 8.72
C VAL A 38 13.38 7.87 8.88
N VAL A 39 12.47 7.66 7.91
CA VAL A 39 11.37 6.70 8.08
C VAL A 39 10.92 6.06 6.76
N GLY A 40 11.10 4.74 6.63
CA GLY A 40 10.15 3.87 5.92
C GLY A 40 10.68 3.10 4.71
N GLY A 41 11.26 1.93 4.95
CA GLY A 41 11.45 0.91 3.92
C GLY A 41 10.14 0.19 3.57
N SER A 42 10.00 -0.20 2.30
CA SER A 42 9.61 -1.56 1.86
C SER A 42 9.23 -1.52 0.38
N ASP A 43 9.76 -2.48 -0.36
CA ASP A 43 9.32 -2.83 -1.70
C ASP A 43 7.86 -3.32 -1.67
N GLY A 44 7.15 -3.15 -2.79
CA GLY A 44 5.87 -3.80 -3.05
C GLY A 44 4.66 -2.87 -2.96
N GLU A 45 4.11 -2.54 -4.13
CA GLU A 45 2.67 -2.45 -4.41
C GLU A 45 1.76 -1.90 -3.29
N GLY A 46 1.36 -0.64 -3.45
CA GLY A 46 0.04 -0.19 -3.01
C GLY A 46 -0.13 0.09 -1.51
N ALA A 47 0.49 1.15 -0.99
CA ALA A 47 -0.13 1.90 0.10
C ALA A 47 0.43 3.31 0.19
N ILE A 48 -0.44 4.26 -0.09
CA ILE A 48 -0.32 5.66 0.31
C ILE A 48 -0.07 5.73 1.83
N GLY A 49 1.00 6.44 2.19
CA GLY A 49 1.21 7.04 3.51
C GLY A 49 1.77 6.08 4.55
N LEU A 50 2.76 6.56 5.32
CA LEU A 50 2.52 6.95 6.71
C LEU A 50 3.84 7.24 7.43
N SER A 51 4.20 8.52 7.42
CA SER A 51 4.53 9.15 8.69
C SER A 51 3.36 8.97 9.67
N SER A 52 3.67 8.96 10.96
CA SER A 52 2.76 9.17 12.09
C SER A 52 2.08 7.91 12.67
N ASP A 53 2.43 7.69 13.94
CA ASP A 53 1.64 7.15 15.05
C ASP A 53 0.38 6.32 14.67
N PRO A 54 0.22 5.06 15.14
CA PRO A 54 -0.99 4.24 14.97
C PRO A 54 -2.24 4.81 15.67
N LYS A 55 -2.24 6.07 16.11
CA LYS A 55 -3.47 6.83 16.39
C LYS A 55 -3.83 7.76 15.25
N SER A 56 -2.83 8.30 14.56
CA SER A 56 -2.95 9.23 13.44
C SER A 56 -3.47 8.55 12.18
N ARG A 57 -2.97 7.33 11.88
CA ARG A 57 -3.47 6.53 10.74
C ARG A 57 -4.97 6.22 10.89
N GLU A 58 -5.40 5.73 12.04
CA GLU A 58 -6.79 5.32 12.23
C GLU A 58 -7.71 6.55 12.23
N GLN A 59 -7.26 7.69 12.76
CA GLN A 59 -8.02 8.94 12.68
C GLN A 59 -8.19 9.41 11.23
N MET A 60 -7.13 9.41 10.42
CA MET A 60 -7.23 9.72 8.99
C MET A 60 -8.15 8.75 8.23
N ILE A 61 -8.09 7.45 8.53
CA ILE A 61 -8.96 6.45 7.91
C ILE A 61 -10.41 6.72 8.29
N ASN A 62 -10.70 6.96 9.58
CA ASN A 62 -12.04 7.23 10.08
C ASN A 62 -12.65 8.47 9.42
N ASP A 63 -11.90 9.56 9.30
CA ASP A 63 -12.35 10.78 8.61
C ASP A 63 -12.58 10.54 7.12
N ARG A 64 -11.71 9.77 6.46
CA ARG A 64 -11.80 9.46 5.03
C ARG A 64 -13.02 8.60 4.68
N ILE A 65 -13.41 7.68 5.55
CA ILE A 65 -14.56 6.79 5.33
C ILE A 65 -15.83 7.27 6.04
N GLY A 66 -15.78 8.41 6.73
CA GLY A 66 -16.90 8.94 7.52
C GLY A 66 -17.29 8.06 8.71
N TYR A 67 -16.38 7.24 9.23
CA TYR A 67 -16.65 6.36 10.36
C TYR A 67 -16.59 7.11 11.69
N LYS A 68 -17.73 7.15 12.39
CA LYS A 68 -17.86 7.75 13.73
C LYS A 68 -18.33 6.68 14.72
N PRO A 69 -17.41 5.96 15.39
CA PRO A 69 -17.79 4.92 16.33
C PRO A 69 -18.63 5.55 17.44
N GLN A 70 -19.88 5.11 17.57
CA GLN A 70 -20.72 5.48 18.70
C GLN A 70 -20.21 4.75 19.95
N PRO A 71 -20.01 5.43 21.09
CA PRO A 71 -19.70 4.76 22.34
C PRO A 71 -20.87 3.84 22.66
N LYS A 72 -20.66 2.52 22.51
CA LYS A 72 -21.69 1.55 22.90
C LYS A 72 -21.93 1.72 24.40
N PRO A 73 -23.17 1.95 24.86
CA PRO A 73 -23.45 1.86 26.29
C PRO A 73 -23.06 0.44 26.72
N ASN A 74 -22.22 0.36 27.75
CA ASN A 74 -21.73 -0.88 28.34
C ASN A 74 -22.89 -1.61 29.05
N ASN A 75 -23.85 -2.12 28.29
CA ASN A 75 -24.94 -2.94 28.79
C ASN A 75 -24.41 -4.37 28.99
N ARG A 76 -23.71 -4.56 30.10
CA ARG A 76 -23.34 -5.89 30.60
C ARG A 76 -24.55 -6.77 30.97
N SER A 77 -25.77 -6.24 30.89
CA SER A 77 -27.01 -6.92 31.31
C SER A 77 -27.84 -7.55 30.19
N SER A 78 -27.48 -7.39 28.90
CA SER A 78 -28.35 -7.85 27.80
C SER A 78 -27.86 -9.12 27.07
N GLN A 79 -26.75 -9.73 27.50
CA GLN A 79 -26.13 -10.84 26.76
C GLN A 79 -26.50 -12.24 27.29
N PHE A 80 -27.15 -12.32 28.45
CA PHE A 80 -27.84 -13.53 28.90
C PHE A 80 -29.33 -13.24 28.93
N GLY A 81 -30.05 -13.77 27.95
CA GLY A 81 -31.50 -13.79 27.97
C GLY A 81 -31.98 -14.50 29.24
N SER A 82 -32.94 -13.90 29.92
CA SER A 82 -33.72 -14.52 30.98
C SER A 82 -34.40 -15.78 30.42
N PHE A 83 -33.84 -16.95 30.73
CA PHE A 83 -34.59 -18.20 30.65
C PHE A 83 -35.30 -18.40 31.99
N GLU A 84 -36.59 -18.14 32.01
CA GLU A 84 -37.52 -18.72 32.96
C GLU A 84 -38.14 -19.98 32.33
N PHE A 85 -37.92 -21.13 32.96
CA PHE A 85 -38.89 -22.22 33.08
C PHE A 85 -38.54 -23.09 34.30
#